data_AF-A0A7Y9R184-F1
#
_entry.id   AF-A0A7Y9R184-F1
#
_cell.length_a   1.000
_cell.length_b   1.000
_cell.length_c   1.000
_cell.angle_alpha   90.00
_cell.angle_beta   90.00
_cell.angle_gamma   90.00
#
_symmetry.space_group_name_H-M   'P 1'
#
loop_
_entity.id
_entity.type
_entity.pdbx_description
1 polymer ?
#
loop_
_entity_poly.entity_id
_entity_poly.type
_entity_poly.pdbx_seq_one_letter_code
_entity_poly.pdbx_strand_id
1 'polypeptide(L)'
;MHHEMTVSFGPDREFRLSVESTMGADDARRWLDEQFLDFDCEPLRASGKVLVADKLLAIADAAGPDAFAAGDAWTRRFAEAAGAATARATVHIDVAGRTLNY
;
A
#
# COMPACT_ATOMS: atom_id res chain seq x y z
N MET A 1 -13.65 -9.38 -5.00
CA MET A 1 -13.62 -9.19 -3.53
C MET A 1 -13.40 -7.73 -3.34
N HIS A 2 -14.29 -7.09 -2.58
CA HIS A 2 -14.26 -5.67 -2.40
C HIS A 2 -13.22 -5.28 -1.37
N HIS A 3 -12.37 -4.31 -1.69
CA HIS A 3 -11.40 -3.73 -0.76
C HIS A 3 -11.52 -2.20 -0.75
N GLU A 4 -11.48 -1.64 0.45
CA GLU A 4 -11.33 -0.22 0.68
C GLU A 4 -9.94 0.07 1.22
N MET A 5 -9.23 1.00 0.58
CA MET A 5 -7.94 1.48 1.06
C MET A 5 -8.03 2.97 1.31
N THR A 6 -7.54 3.41 2.46
CA THR A 6 -7.31 4.83 2.74
C THR A 6 -5.81 5.03 2.95
N VAL A 7 -5.23 6.04 2.31
CA VAL A 7 -3.85 6.46 2.53
C VAL A 7 -3.83 7.92 2.96
N SER A 8 -3.09 8.21 4.03
CA SER A 8 -2.94 9.56 4.59
C SER A 8 -1.48 9.98 4.63
N PHE A 9 -1.21 11.18 4.15
CA PHE A 9 0.10 11.85 4.20
C PHE A 9 0.10 13.01 5.21
N GLY A 10 -0.90 13.06 6.10
CA GLY A 10 -1.13 14.15 7.03
C GLY A 10 -2.60 14.60 7.03
N PRO A 11 -2.95 15.59 7.87
CA PRO A 11 -4.34 15.94 8.17
C PRO A 11 -5.16 16.39 6.94
N ASP A 12 -4.51 17.00 5.95
CA ASP A 12 -5.20 17.57 4.77
C ASP A 12 -4.97 16.75 3.48
N ARG A 13 -4.32 15.58 3.57
CA ARG A 13 -3.93 14.77 2.41
C ARG A 13 -4.28 13.31 2.64
N GLU A 14 -5.57 13.04 2.64
CA GLU A 14 -6.14 11.69 2.68
C GLU A 14 -6.77 11.33 1.34
N PHE A 15 -6.48 10.12 0.85
CA PHE A 15 -7.02 9.58 -0.37
C PHE A 15 -7.70 8.24 -0.08
N ARG A 16 -8.95 8.08 -0.53
CA ARG A 16 -9.72 6.85 -0.37
C ARG A 16 -9.96 6.19 -1.72
N LEU A 17 -9.63 4.92 -1.79
CA LEU A 17 -9.80 4.07 -2.96
C LEU A 17 -10.69 2.88 -2.62
N SER A 18 -11.57 2.55 -3.55
CA SER A 18 -12.44 1.39 -3.50
C SER A 18 -12.19 0.56 -4.76
N VAL A 19 -11.85 -0.71 -4.60
CA VAL A 19 -11.47 -1.60 -5.70
C VAL A 19 -12.14 -2.96 -5.57
N GLU A 20 -12.53 -3.52 -6.71
CA GLU A 20 -12.89 -4.92 -6.83
C GLU A 20 -11.67 -5.70 -7.31
N SER A 21 -11.16 -6.59 -6.48
CA SER A 21 -9.97 -7.39 -6.80
C SER A 21 -10.30 -8.88 -6.87
N THR A 22 -9.68 -9.56 -7.83
CA THR A 22 -9.55 -11.03 -7.87
C THR A 22 -8.12 -11.48 -7.61
N MET A 23 -7.23 -10.55 -7.25
CA MET A 23 -5.82 -10.82 -6.99
C MET A 23 -5.65 -11.80 -5.82
N GLY A 24 -4.89 -12.87 -6.04
CA GLY A 24 -4.51 -13.80 -4.99
C GLY A 24 -3.45 -13.20 -4.05
N ALA A 25 -3.43 -13.65 -2.79
CA ALA A 25 -2.50 -13.13 -1.79
C ALA A 25 -1.01 -13.28 -2.17
N ASP A 26 -0.65 -14.37 -2.86
CA ASP A 26 0.75 -14.60 -3.28
C ASP A 26 1.17 -13.69 -4.42
N ASP A 27 0.29 -13.44 -5.39
CA ASP A 27 0.54 -12.47 -6.46
C ASP A 27 0.59 -11.04 -5.91
N ALA A 28 -0.23 -10.73 -4.90
CA ALA A 28 -0.18 -9.45 -4.21
C ALA A 28 1.16 -9.22 -3.52
N ARG A 29 1.68 -10.22 -2.81
CA ARG A 29 3.01 -10.15 -2.18
C ARG A 29 4.11 -9.99 -3.21
N ARG A 30 4.07 -10.76 -4.30
CA ARG A 30 5.06 -10.65 -5.37
C ARG A 30 5.05 -9.25 -6.00
N TRP A 31 3.87 -8.72 -6.29
CA TRP A 31 3.76 -7.37 -6.85
C TRP A 31 4.28 -6.31 -5.88
N LEU A 32 3.97 -6.43 -4.58
CA LEU A 32 4.54 -5.52 -3.57
C LEU A 32 6.07 -5.64 -3.46
N ASP A 33 6.64 -6.83 -3.65
CA ASP A 33 8.10 -7.02 -3.70
C ASP A 33 8.72 -6.30 -4.89
N GLU A 34 8.10 -6.42 -6.07
CA GLU A 34 8.52 -5.72 -7.29
C GLU A 34 8.46 -4.20 -7.09
N GLN A 35 7.35 -3.66 -6.57
CA GLN A 35 7.23 -2.23 -6.33
C GLN A 35 8.21 -1.71 -5.27
N PHE A 36 8.48 -2.50 -4.23
CA PHE A 36 9.46 -2.13 -3.23
C PHE A 36 10.85 -1.95 -3.84
N LEU A 37 11.22 -2.77 -4.84
CA LEU A 37 12.46 -2.63 -5.59
C LEU A 37 12.40 -1.48 -6.60
N ASP A 38 11.30 -1.33 -7.34
CA ASP A 38 11.13 -0.29 -8.36
C ASP A 38 11.21 1.13 -7.78
N PHE A 39 10.67 1.31 -6.57
CA PHE A 39 10.74 2.57 -5.83
C PHE A 39 12.02 2.73 -5.00
N ASP A 40 12.96 1.80 -5.09
CA ASP A 40 14.23 1.79 -4.34
C ASP A 40 14.01 1.95 -2.82
N CYS A 41 12.99 1.26 -2.29
CA CYS A 41 12.62 1.36 -0.90
C CYS A 41 13.65 0.68 0.02
N GLU A 42 13.92 1.30 1.17
CA GLU A 42 14.77 0.70 2.20
C GLU A 42 13.94 -0.04 3.26
N PRO A 43 14.36 -1.24 3.72
CA PRO A 43 13.72 -1.95 4.81
C PRO A 43 13.63 -1.12 6.10
N LEU A 44 12.42 -0.96 6.64
CA LEU A 44 12.22 -0.21 7.89
C LEU A 44 12.80 -0.89 9.14
N ARG A 45 13.17 -2.18 9.06
CA ARG A 45 13.66 -2.96 10.21
C ARG A 45 14.93 -3.72 9.86
N ALA A 46 15.89 -3.69 10.78
CA ALA A 46 17.20 -4.32 10.65
C ALA A 46 17.20 -5.87 10.75
N SER A 47 16.04 -6.51 10.98
CA SER A 47 15.94 -7.97 11.17
C SER A 47 15.98 -8.77 9.86
N GLY A 48 16.05 -8.12 8.71
CA GLY A 48 16.05 -8.74 7.38
C GLY A 48 14.69 -9.27 6.91
N LYS A 49 13.67 -9.28 7.79
CA LYS A 49 12.28 -9.59 7.41
C LYS A 49 11.50 -8.29 7.26
N VAL A 50 11.08 -7.99 6.03
CA VAL A 50 10.18 -6.88 5.75
C VAL A 50 8.75 -7.40 5.77
N LEU A 51 7.95 -6.91 6.73
CA LEU A 51 6.54 -7.26 6.82
C LEU A 51 5.75 -6.61 5.67
N VAL A 52 4.61 -7.21 5.30
CA VAL A 52 3.70 -6.59 4.30
C VAL A 52 3.33 -5.16 4.70
N ALA A 53 3.07 -4.93 5.99
CA ALA A 53 2.77 -3.60 6.52
C ALA A 53 3.92 -2.60 6.29
N ASP A 54 5.17 -3.02 6.53
CA ASP A 54 6.34 -2.17 6.33
C ASP A 54 6.55 -1.87 4.83
N LYS A 55 6.28 -2.83 3.93
CA LYS A 55 6.33 -2.61 2.47
C LYS A 55 5.29 -1.62 2.00
N LEU A 56 4.04 -1.78 2.44
CA LEU A 56 2.95 -0.89 2.08
C LEU A 56 3.24 0.55 2.50
N LEU A 57 3.77 0.74 3.72
CA LEU A 57 4.19 2.06 4.18
C LEU A 57 5.32 2.63 3.33
N ALA A 58 6.38 1.87 3.08
CA ALA A 58 7.53 2.36 2.30
C ALA A 58 7.15 2.72 0.86
N ILE A 59 6.37 1.89 0.18
CA ILE A 59 5.92 2.14 -1.19
C ILE A 59 5.00 3.36 -1.24
N ALA A 60 4.06 3.50 -0.30
CA ALA A 60 3.18 4.66 -0.25
C ALA A 60 3.95 5.96 0.01
N ASP A 61 4.94 5.93 0.92
CA ASP A 61 5.85 7.05 1.21
C ASP A 61 6.64 7.45 -0.04
N ALA A 62 7.25 6.47 -0.73
CA ALA A 62 8.05 6.70 -1.92
C ALA A 62 7.25 7.18 -3.14
N ALA A 63 6.03 6.65 -3.34
CA ALA A 63 5.15 7.09 -4.41
C ALA A 63 4.62 8.51 -4.20
N GLY A 64 4.46 8.90 -2.94
CA GLY A 64 4.04 10.25 -2.54
C GLY A 64 2.57 10.56 -2.89
N PRO A 65 2.05 11.69 -2.37
CA PRO A 65 0.64 12.04 -2.48
C PRO A 65 0.16 12.29 -3.91
N ASP A 66 1.05 12.73 -4.81
CA ASP A 66 0.67 13.08 -6.18
C ASP A 66 0.26 11.84 -7.00
N ALA A 67 0.88 10.68 -6.74
CA ALA A 67 0.48 9.41 -7.35
C ALA A 67 -0.97 9.06 -6.98
N PHE A 68 -1.31 9.19 -5.68
CA PHE A 68 -2.65 8.90 -5.18
C PHE A 68 -3.69 9.94 -5.61
N ALA A 69 -3.28 11.20 -5.78
CA ALA A 69 -4.13 12.25 -6.34
C ALA A 69 -4.46 12.00 -7.81
N ALA A 70 -3.52 11.43 -8.59
CA ALA A 70 -3.74 11.09 -9.99
C ALA A 70 -4.74 9.92 -10.17
N GLY A 71 -4.79 9.00 -9.21
CA GLY A 71 -5.79 7.91 -9.19
C GLY A 71 -5.68 6.96 -10.38
N ASP A 72 -4.46 6.77 -10.89
CA ASP A 72 -4.18 6.04 -12.12
C ASP A 72 -4.27 4.51 -11.95
N ALA A 73 -3.85 3.78 -12.99
CA ALA A 73 -3.84 2.31 -12.96
C ALA A 73 -2.92 1.75 -11.87
N TRP A 74 -1.78 2.41 -11.61
CA TRP A 74 -0.85 2.02 -10.56
C TRP A 74 -1.52 2.14 -9.19
N THR A 75 -2.20 3.25 -8.92
CA THR A 75 -2.86 3.53 -7.65
C THR A 75 -3.96 2.50 -7.34
N ARG A 76 -4.75 2.12 -8.35
CA ARG A 76 -5.74 1.05 -8.22
C ARG A 76 -5.09 -0.30 -7.95
N ARG A 77 -4.01 -0.63 -8.66
CA ARG A 77 -3.27 -1.89 -8.47
C ARG A 77 -2.65 -1.98 -7.08
N PHE A 78 -2.15 -0.86 -6.55
CA PHE A 78 -1.66 -0.76 -5.19
C PHE A 78 -2.75 -1.05 -4.16
N ALA A 79 -3.95 -0.50 -4.33
CA ALA A 79 -5.10 -0.78 -3.46
C ALA A 79 -5.53 -2.26 -3.50
N GLU A 80 -5.55 -2.86 -4.70
CA GLU A 80 -5.84 -4.29 -4.87
C GLU A 80 -4.82 -5.17 -4.12
N ALA A 81 -3.53 -4.85 -4.27
CA ALA A 81 -2.45 -5.58 -3.62
C ALA A 81 -2.48 -5.40 -2.09
N ALA A 82 -2.78 -4.20 -1.59
CA ALA A 82 -2.89 -3.93 -0.17
C ALA A 82 -3.99 -4.78 0.50
N GLY A 83 -5.18 -4.83 -0.09
CA GLY A 83 -6.28 -5.64 0.42
C GLY A 83 -6.00 -7.15 0.35
N ALA A 84 -5.48 -7.63 -0.79
CA ALA A 84 -5.19 -9.04 -0.99
C ALA A 84 -4.02 -9.55 -0.13
N ALA A 85 -2.93 -8.78 0.01
CA ALA A 85 -1.75 -9.19 0.78
C ALA A 85 -1.99 -9.21 2.30
N THR A 86 -2.85 -8.30 2.79
CA THR A 86 -3.25 -8.25 4.20
C THR A 86 -4.42 -9.18 4.53
N ALA A 87 -5.13 -9.67 3.50
CA ALA A 87 -6.39 -10.41 3.60
C ALA A 87 -7.48 -9.63 4.37
N ARG A 88 -7.55 -8.31 4.14
CA ARG A 88 -8.47 -7.39 4.84
C ARG A 88 -9.37 -6.69 3.85
N ALA A 89 -10.63 -6.49 4.25
CA ALA A 89 -11.58 -5.70 3.47
C ALA A 89 -11.26 -4.20 3.52
N THR A 90 -10.68 -3.71 4.62
CA THR A 90 -10.30 -2.32 4.79
C THR A 90 -8.84 -2.22 5.22
N VAL A 91 -8.08 -1.32 4.60
CA VAL A 91 -6.69 -1.02 4.97
C VAL A 91 -6.53 0.50 5.08
N HIS A 92 -5.98 0.97 6.20
CA HIS A 92 -5.62 2.37 6.40
C HIS A 92 -4.11 2.49 6.55
N ILE A 93 -3.49 3.25 5.65
CA ILE A 93 -2.05 3.50 5.60
C ILE A 93 -1.80 4.94 6.01
N ASP A 94 -1.32 5.16 7.23
CA ASP A 94 -0.92 6.48 7.71
C ASP A 94 0.60 6.64 7.52
N VAL A 95 0.98 7.31 6.44
CA VAL A 95 2.38 7.55 6.07
C VAL A 95 3.05 8.51 7.05
N ALA A 96 2.35 9.57 7.46
CA ALA A 96 2.89 10.57 8.38
C ALA A 96 3.12 10.00 9.79
N GLY A 97 2.16 9.22 10.30
CA GLY A 97 2.27 8.51 11.57
C GLY A 97 3.11 7.23 11.50
N ARG A 98 3.46 6.77 10.29
CA ARG A 98 4.12 5.48 10.01
C ARG A 98 3.36 4.28 10.63
N THR A 99 2.04 4.28 10.49
CA THR A 99 1.17 3.21 11.02
C THR A 99 0.28 2.59 9.94
N LEU A 100 -0.09 1.33 10.14
CA LEU A 100 -0.99 0.60 9.27
C LEU A 100 -2.08 -0.07 10.11
N ASN A 101 -3.35 0.20 9.78
CA ASN A 101 -4.51 -0.28 10.53
C ASN A 101 -5.49 -1.03 9.61
N TYR A 102 -6.17 -2.05 10.15
CA TYR A 102 -7.16 -2.87 9.44
C TYR A 102 -8.01 -3.71 10.40
#